data_AF-A1ZMA9-F1
#
_entry.id   AF-A1ZMA9-F1
#
_cell.length_a   1.000
_cell.length_b   1.000
_cell.length_c   1.000
_cell.angle_alpha   90.00
_cell.angle_beta   90.00
_cell.angle_gamma   90.00
#
_symmetry.space_group_name_H-M   'P 1'
#
loop_
_entity.id
_entity.type
_entity.pdbx_description
1 polymer ?
#
loop_
_entity_poly.entity_id
_entity_poly.type
_entity_poly.pdbx_seq_one_letter_code
_entity_poly.pdbx_strand_id
1 'polypeptide(L)'
;MKLSKTNTTITQQDIDNWEQKEGIVLDKTFQRFLLEYNGGVPTHRQTHVGDLDETIIVNSFFSLEQIQEECKKYKNILPEHLLPIGFDELGNRICISKETTNNGGIYYYDLRWDLEDDETPEVFQYFLANSINTFINQLQDDVIQTTNDDLLELFSEPFKNETQIISLINSGWDVNTLIDGEYTAMQRLVLGEKINIKIADLLIEKGTNLSGALEQATVWNNMKAINYLIKHGANVNETNEENTPLLIEMVKSINIPVIQLLLEQGADKEATDEDGQTAKYWAKVKIKQGYKEAKKILTLLK
;
A
#
# COMPACT_ATOMS: atom_id res chain seq x y z
N MET A 1 -13.21 -1.92 17.54
CA MET A 1 -14.16 -2.58 16.63
C MET A 1 -13.32 -3.34 15.62
N LYS A 2 -13.38 -4.68 15.56
CA LYS A 2 -12.46 -5.50 14.72
C LYS A 2 -12.98 -5.76 13.30
N LEU A 3 -14.17 -5.26 12.96
CA LEU A 3 -14.85 -5.41 11.68
C LEU A 3 -15.52 -4.09 11.30
N SER A 4 -15.45 -3.70 10.04
CA SER A 4 -16.26 -2.61 9.49
C SER A 4 -17.65 -3.12 9.13
N LYS A 5 -18.71 -2.43 9.58
CA LYS A 5 -20.10 -2.81 9.28
C LYS A 5 -20.49 -2.23 7.92
N THR A 6 -20.69 -3.09 6.92
CA THR A 6 -21.01 -2.66 5.55
C THR A 6 -22.33 -3.21 5.02
N ASN A 7 -22.94 -4.17 5.72
CA ASN A 7 -24.07 -4.94 5.19
C ASN A 7 -25.39 -4.67 5.94
N THR A 8 -26.49 -4.93 5.25
CA THR A 8 -27.85 -4.80 5.80
C THR A 8 -28.00 -5.63 7.06
N THR A 9 -28.63 -5.07 8.10
CA THR A 9 -28.89 -5.82 9.33
C THR A 9 -29.96 -6.88 9.08
N ILE A 10 -29.75 -8.07 9.63
CA ILE A 10 -30.69 -9.20 9.56
C ILE A 10 -31.23 -9.55 10.95
N THR A 11 -32.28 -10.36 10.97
CA THR A 11 -32.97 -10.82 12.18
C THR A 11 -32.67 -12.29 12.47
N GLN A 12 -32.97 -12.75 13.68
CA GLN A 12 -32.88 -14.17 14.02
C GLN A 12 -33.79 -15.02 13.11
N GLN A 13 -34.97 -14.49 12.74
CA GLN A 13 -35.89 -15.18 11.85
C GLN A 13 -35.28 -15.45 10.46
N ASP A 14 -34.42 -14.55 9.95
CA ASP A 14 -33.74 -14.75 8.67
C ASP A 14 -32.77 -15.93 8.74
N ILE A 15 -32.07 -16.08 9.87
CA ILE A 15 -31.17 -17.20 10.15
C ILE A 15 -31.98 -18.50 10.32
N ASP A 16 -33.01 -18.48 11.16
CA ASP A 16 -33.86 -19.65 11.45
C ASP A 16 -34.52 -20.19 10.17
N ASN A 17 -35.00 -19.29 9.30
CA ASN A 17 -35.57 -19.65 8.00
C ASN A 17 -34.56 -20.37 7.11
N TRP A 18 -33.30 -19.93 7.11
CA TRP A 18 -32.24 -20.56 6.33
C TRP A 18 -31.84 -21.92 6.91
N GLU A 19 -31.64 -22.00 8.22
CA GLU A 19 -31.37 -23.24 8.96
C GLU A 19 -32.44 -24.31 8.67
N GLN A 20 -33.71 -23.94 8.75
CA GLN A 20 -34.83 -24.82 8.44
C GLN A 20 -34.83 -25.26 6.97
N LYS A 21 -34.56 -24.34 6.04
CA LYS A 21 -34.58 -24.61 4.60
C LYS A 21 -33.47 -25.58 4.18
N GLU A 22 -32.25 -25.40 4.70
CA GLU A 22 -31.10 -26.24 4.33
C GLU A 22 -30.91 -27.44 5.27
N GLY A 23 -31.70 -27.53 6.35
CA GLY A 23 -31.61 -28.62 7.32
C GLY A 23 -30.29 -28.58 8.12
N ILE A 24 -29.81 -27.39 8.45
CA ILE A 24 -28.54 -27.16 9.17
C ILE A 24 -28.79 -26.48 10.51
N VAL A 25 -27.81 -26.54 11.41
CA VAL A 25 -27.82 -25.77 12.67
C VAL A 25 -26.46 -25.09 12.80
N LEU A 26 -26.44 -23.77 12.67
CA LEU A 26 -25.25 -22.95 12.80
C LEU A 26 -24.82 -22.84 14.26
N ASP A 27 -23.51 -22.75 14.47
CA ASP A 27 -22.95 -22.41 15.77
C ASP A 27 -23.53 -21.07 16.29
N LYS A 28 -23.81 -21.02 17.60
CA LYS A 28 -24.41 -19.86 18.26
C LYS A 28 -23.51 -18.62 18.21
N THR A 29 -22.20 -18.80 18.19
CA THR A 29 -21.25 -17.67 18.06
C THR A 29 -21.32 -17.09 16.66
N PHE A 30 -21.44 -17.96 15.65
CA PHE A 30 -21.63 -17.52 14.27
C PHE A 30 -22.98 -16.84 14.03
N GLN A 31 -24.07 -17.34 14.63
CA GLN A 31 -25.36 -16.64 14.57
C GLN A 31 -25.25 -15.20 15.14
N ARG A 32 -24.57 -15.01 16.28
CA ARG A 32 -24.33 -13.67 16.85
C ARG A 32 -23.50 -12.79 15.93
N PHE A 33 -22.45 -13.34 15.33
CA PHE A 33 -21.64 -12.63 14.33
C PHE A 33 -22.52 -12.13 13.16
N LEU A 34 -23.41 -12.97 12.65
CA LEU A 34 -24.32 -12.62 11.57
C LEU A 34 -25.33 -11.52 11.99
N LEU A 35 -25.87 -11.57 13.21
CA LEU A 35 -26.78 -10.54 13.71
C LEU A 35 -26.09 -9.19 13.94
N GLU A 36 -24.86 -9.21 14.44
CA GLU A 36 -24.11 -7.99 14.78
C GLU A 36 -23.52 -7.31 13.54
N TYR A 37 -22.86 -8.11 12.69
CA TYR A 37 -22.05 -7.66 11.56
C TYR A 37 -22.65 -8.01 10.19
N ASN A 38 -23.23 -9.21 10.07
CA ASN A 38 -23.70 -9.79 8.80
C ASN A 38 -22.63 -9.76 7.70
N GLY A 39 -21.43 -10.25 8.01
CA GLY A 39 -20.24 -10.15 7.17
C GLY A 39 -19.43 -8.88 7.44
N GLY A 40 -18.57 -8.50 6.50
CA GLY A 40 -17.77 -7.28 6.56
C GLY A 40 -16.26 -7.52 6.47
N VAL A 41 -15.51 -6.42 6.40
CA VAL A 41 -14.05 -6.44 6.25
C VAL A 41 -13.40 -6.35 7.63
N PRO A 42 -12.56 -7.32 8.02
CA PRO A 42 -11.86 -7.27 9.29
C PRO A 42 -10.80 -6.17 9.30
N THR A 43 -10.54 -5.56 10.46
CA THR A 43 -9.54 -4.48 10.59
C THR A 43 -8.12 -5.01 10.62
N HIS A 44 -7.95 -6.24 11.14
CA HIS A 44 -6.75 -7.05 11.10
C HIS A 44 -7.07 -8.22 10.17
N ARG A 45 -6.29 -8.49 9.13
CA ARG A 45 -6.69 -9.46 8.09
C ARG A 45 -5.72 -10.62 7.95
N GLN A 46 -4.54 -10.55 8.54
CA GLN A 46 -3.51 -11.58 8.40
C GLN A 46 -3.68 -12.73 9.40
N THR A 47 -3.54 -13.97 8.94
CA THR A 47 -3.46 -15.18 9.78
C THR A 47 -2.50 -16.19 9.18
N HIS A 48 -1.94 -17.05 10.03
CA HIS A 48 -1.10 -18.16 9.60
C HIS A 48 -1.94 -19.44 9.47
N VAL A 49 -1.67 -20.24 8.44
CA VAL A 49 -2.23 -21.57 8.22
C VAL A 49 -1.13 -22.58 8.55
N GLY A 50 -1.12 -23.05 9.80
CA GLY A 50 0.03 -23.79 10.36
C GLY A 50 0.41 -25.07 9.61
N ASP A 51 -0.57 -25.77 9.04
CA ASP A 51 -0.32 -27.00 8.28
C ASP A 51 0.30 -26.73 6.88
N LEU A 52 0.13 -25.52 6.34
CA LEU A 52 0.73 -25.07 5.08
C LEU A 52 2.05 -24.31 5.29
N ASP A 53 2.35 -23.90 6.51
CA ASP A 53 3.40 -22.92 6.82
C ASP A 53 3.24 -21.60 6.03
N GLU A 54 2.00 -21.24 5.68
CA GLU A 54 1.67 -20.06 4.87
C GLU A 54 0.96 -18.98 5.69
N THR A 55 1.10 -17.74 5.24
CA THR A 55 0.33 -16.61 5.75
C THR A 55 -0.70 -16.20 4.71
N ILE A 56 -1.95 -16.01 5.13
CA ILE A 56 -3.04 -15.58 4.26
C ILE A 56 -3.65 -14.26 4.76
N ILE A 57 -4.20 -13.48 3.83
CA ILE A 57 -4.93 -12.23 4.11
C ILE A 57 -6.42 -12.43 3.88
N VAL A 58 -7.22 -12.34 4.94
CA VAL A 58 -8.68 -12.45 4.90
C VAL A 58 -9.30 -11.17 4.33
N ASN A 59 -9.72 -11.21 3.08
CA ASN A 59 -10.30 -10.05 2.39
C ASN A 59 -11.62 -9.58 3.01
N SER A 60 -12.58 -10.49 3.16
CA SER A 60 -13.89 -10.15 3.73
C SER A 60 -14.63 -11.39 4.19
N PHE A 61 -15.50 -11.21 5.18
CA PHE A 61 -16.56 -12.15 5.51
C PHE A 61 -17.83 -11.83 4.73
N PHE A 62 -18.55 -12.87 4.36
CA PHE A 62 -19.80 -12.82 3.61
C PHE A 62 -20.99 -12.49 4.50
N SER A 63 -21.94 -11.75 3.94
CA SER A 63 -23.31 -11.66 4.49
C SER A 63 -24.06 -12.98 4.35
N LEU A 64 -25.16 -13.15 5.09
CA LEU A 64 -26.02 -14.32 4.98
C LEU A 64 -26.46 -14.61 3.53
N GLU A 65 -26.81 -13.59 2.76
CA GLU A 65 -27.17 -13.72 1.35
C GLU A 65 -26.00 -14.24 0.50
N GLN A 66 -24.81 -13.67 0.68
CA GLN A 66 -23.60 -14.11 -0.02
C GLN A 66 -23.20 -15.53 0.37
N ILE A 67 -23.34 -15.91 1.63
CA ILE A 67 -23.10 -17.29 2.08
C ILE A 67 -24.03 -18.25 1.33
N GLN A 68 -25.31 -17.91 1.19
CA GLN A 68 -26.29 -18.71 0.46
C GLN A 68 -25.95 -18.84 -1.04
N GLU A 69 -25.43 -17.78 -1.66
CA GLU A 69 -24.97 -17.80 -3.05
C GLU A 69 -23.72 -18.66 -3.22
N GLU A 70 -22.74 -18.49 -2.34
CA GLU A 70 -21.48 -19.23 -2.36
C GLU A 70 -21.71 -20.72 -2.10
N CYS A 71 -22.61 -21.09 -1.19
CA CYS A 71 -23.01 -22.48 -0.99
C CYS A 71 -23.55 -23.13 -2.29
N LYS A 72 -24.30 -22.39 -3.11
CA LYS A 72 -24.79 -22.91 -4.40
C LYS A 72 -23.65 -23.04 -5.41
N LYS A 73 -22.77 -22.04 -5.47
CA LYS A 73 -21.64 -21.99 -6.40
C LYS A 73 -20.63 -23.11 -6.15
N TYR A 74 -20.40 -23.46 -4.89
CA TYR A 74 -19.37 -24.42 -4.47
C TYR A 74 -19.93 -25.77 -3.96
N LYS A 75 -21.21 -26.07 -4.22
CA LYS A 75 -21.90 -27.27 -3.70
C LYS A 75 -21.18 -28.60 -3.97
N ASN A 76 -20.46 -28.71 -5.09
CA ASN A 76 -19.73 -29.92 -5.49
C ASN A 76 -18.21 -29.71 -5.51
N ILE A 77 -17.74 -28.66 -4.84
CA ILE A 77 -16.32 -28.29 -4.77
C ILE A 77 -15.87 -28.35 -3.31
N LEU A 78 -16.63 -27.73 -2.40
CA LEU A 78 -16.33 -27.78 -0.97
C LEU A 78 -16.85 -29.08 -0.34
N PRO A 79 -16.15 -29.61 0.68
CA PRO A 79 -16.66 -30.68 1.52
C PRO A 79 -18.04 -30.35 2.08
N GLU A 80 -18.95 -31.34 2.10
CA GLU A 80 -20.35 -31.11 2.47
C GLU A 80 -20.54 -30.55 3.88
N HIS A 81 -19.59 -30.75 4.79
CA HIS A 81 -19.65 -30.24 6.16
C HIS A 81 -19.15 -28.80 6.33
N LEU A 82 -18.64 -28.16 5.28
CA LEU A 82 -18.13 -26.79 5.31
C LEU A 82 -19.08 -25.81 4.62
N LEU A 83 -19.26 -24.65 5.25
CA LEU A 83 -19.98 -23.51 4.68
C LEU A 83 -19.00 -22.37 4.42
N PRO A 84 -18.90 -21.82 3.20
CA PRO A 84 -18.04 -20.68 2.91
C PRO A 84 -18.60 -19.41 3.59
N ILE A 85 -17.78 -18.76 4.42
CA ILE A 85 -18.15 -17.57 5.19
C ILE A 85 -17.27 -16.36 4.91
N GLY A 86 -16.21 -16.53 4.13
CA GLY A 86 -15.33 -15.45 3.67
C GLY A 86 -14.33 -15.96 2.65
N PHE A 87 -13.42 -15.08 2.24
CA PHE A 87 -12.39 -15.39 1.25
C PHE A 87 -11.11 -14.61 1.52
N ASP A 88 -9.99 -15.11 0.98
CA ASP A 88 -8.69 -14.45 1.05
C ASP A 88 -8.41 -13.59 -0.21
N GLU A 89 -7.17 -13.12 -0.38
CA GLU A 89 -6.74 -12.34 -1.54
C GLU A 89 -6.63 -13.12 -2.86
N LEU A 90 -6.41 -14.43 -2.79
CA LEU A 90 -6.30 -15.32 -3.94
C LEU A 90 -7.66 -15.90 -4.36
N GLY A 91 -8.70 -15.67 -3.55
CA GLY A 91 -10.04 -16.17 -3.79
C GLY A 91 -10.27 -17.58 -3.26
N ASN A 92 -9.45 -18.07 -2.34
CA ASN A 92 -9.68 -19.25 -1.50
C ASN A 92 -10.77 -18.97 -0.46
N ARG A 93 -11.22 -19.97 0.30
CA ARG A 93 -12.35 -19.81 1.23
C ARG A 93 -11.95 -19.89 2.68
N ILE A 94 -12.53 -18.99 3.48
CA ILE A 94 -12.69 -19.19 4.91
C ILE A 94 -14.04 -19.86 5.12
N CYS A 95 -14.04 -21.02 5.74
CA CYS A 95 -15.21 -21.86 5.93
C CYS A 95 -15.51 -22.05 7.42
N ILE A 96 -16.78 -22.31 7.73
CA ILE A 96 -17.22 -22.77 9.05
C ILE A 96 -17.79 -24.17 8.93
N SER A 97 -17.44 -25.05 9.89
CA SER A 97 -17.99 -26.38 9.97
C SER A 97 -19.41 -26.36 10.51
N LYS A 98 -20.30 -27.10 9.86
CA LYS A 98 -21.65 -27.43 10.32
C LYS A 98 -21.78 -28.87 10.83
N GLU A 99 -20.66 -29.56 11.05
CA GLU A 99 -20.64 -30.92 11.59
C GLU A 99 -20.97 -30.92 13.09
N THR A 100 -21.80 -31.85 13.57
CA THR A 100 -22.25 -31.89 14.97
C THR A 100 -21.09 -31.92 15.98
N THR A 101 -20.01 -32.63 15.66
CA THR A 101 -18.83 -32.83 16.53
C THR A 101 -17.89 -31.62 16.57
N ASN A 102 -17.90 -30.80 15.52
CA ASN A 102 -17.01 -29.63 15.39
C ASN A 102 -17.74 -28.37 14.89
N ASN A 103 -19.01 -28.22 15.26
CA ASN A 103 -19.85 -27.12 14.78
C ASN A 103 -19.22 -25.80 15.23
N GLY A 104 -19.01 -24.89 14.27
CA GLY A 104 -18.38 -23.60 14.52
C GLY A 104 -16.86 -23.56 14.31
N GLY A 105 -16.21 -24.71 14.08
CA GLY A 105 -14.80 -24.76 13.70
C GLY A 105 -14.55 -23.99 12.39
N ILE A 106 -13.50 -23.18 12.37
CA ILE A 106 -13.11 -22.34 11.23
C ILE A 106 -11.97 -23.01 10.47
N TYR A 107 -12.11 -23.05 9.16
CA TYR A 107 -11.17 -23.70 8.25
C TYR A 107 -10.78 -22.75 7.11
N TYR A 108 -9.53 -22.85 6.68
CA TYR A 108 -9.11 -22.36 5.37
C TYR A 108 -9.30 -23.49 4.36
N TYR A 109 -9.86 -23.17 3.21
CA TYR A 109 -10.03 -24.11 2.11
C TYR A 109 -9.32 -23.57 0.88
N ASP A 110 -8.24 -24.26 0.51
CA ASP A 110 -7.41 -23.95 -0.65
C ASP A 110 -8.13 -24.41 -1.93
N LEU A 111 -8.64 -23.46 -2.71
CA LEU A 111 -9.36 -23.72 -3.95
C LEU A 111 -8.34 -23.96 -5.08
N ARG A 112 -7.67 -25.11 -5.05
CA ARG A 112 -6.92 -25.64 -6.19
C ARG A 112 -7.86 -26.25 -7.22
N TRP A 113 -7.61 -25.96 -8.49
CA TRP A 113 -8.48 -26.35 -9.62
C TRP A 113 -8.01 -27.65 -10.29
N ASP A 114 -6.90 -28.21 -9.82
CA ASP A 114 -6.15 -29.33 -10.38
C ASP A 114 -6.10 -30.52 -9.42
N LEU A 115 -7.25 -30.94 -8.91
CA LEU A 115 -7.37 -32.21 -8.18
C LEU A 115 -6.79 -33.35 -9.03
N GLU A 116 -5.81 -34.08 -8.49
CA GLU A 116 -5.42 -35.36 -9.08
C GLU A 116 -6.60 -36.36 -8.96
N ASP A 117 -6.70 -37.33 -9.89
CA ASP A 117 -7.87 -38.23 -10.00
C ASP A 117 -8.17 -39.05 -8.72
N ASP A 118 -7.23 -39.11 -7.77
CA ASP A 118 -7.33 -39.82 -6.48
C ASP A 118 -7.47 -38.90 -5.26
N GLU A 119 -7.46 -37.58 -5.44
CA GLU A 119 -7.61 -36.63 -4.33
C GLU A 119 -9.07 -36.37 -3.97
N THR A 120 -9.32 -36.26 -2.66
CA THR A 120 -10.66 -35.93 -2.14
C THR A 120 -10.70 -34.47 -1.70
N PRO A 121 -11.83 -33.75 -1.84
CA PRO A 121 -11.94 -32.35 -1.44
C PRO A 121 -11.47 -32.06 -0.01
N GLU A 122 -11.53 -33.06 0.87
CA GLU A 122 -11.15 -32.98 2.27
C GLU A 122 -9.65 -32.70 2.51
N VAL A 123 -8.78 -32.97 1.53
CA VAL A 123 -7.32 -32.78 1.66
C VAL A 123 -6.93 -31.29 1.70
N PHE A 124 -7.79 -30.41 1.19
CA PHE A 124 -7.50 -28.97 1.04
C PHE A 124 -8.07 -28.10 2.16
N GLN A 125 -8.59 -28.72 3.22
CA GLN A 125 -9.10 -27.99 4.39
C GLN A 125 -8.06 -27.95 5.50
N TYR A 126 -7.83 -26.77 6.06
CA TYR A 126 -6.84 -26.53 7.11
C TYR A 126 -7.51 -25.83 8.28
N PHE A 127 -7.36 -26.38 9.48
CA PHE A 127 -8.02 -25.85 10.66
C PHE A 127 -7.38 -24.52 11.11
N LEU A 128 -8.19 -23.49 11.35
CA LEU A 128 -7.72 -22.16 11.77
C LEU A 128 -8.06 -21.84 13.21
N ALA A 129 -9.28 -22.16 13.67
CA ALA A 129 -9.75 -21.83 15.01
C ALA A 129 -11.03 -22.58 15.40
N ASN A 130 -11.28 -22.70 16.71
CA ASN A 130 -12.49 -23.39 17.23
C ASN A 130 -13.79 -22.58 17.10
N SER A 131 -13.71 -21.28 16.78
CA SER A 131 -14.88 -20.41 16.62
C SER A 131 -14.54 -19.18 15.79
N ILE A 132 -15.57 -18.55 15.21
CA ILE A 132 -15.42 -17.29 14.47
C ILE A 132 -14.82 -16.17 15.32
N ASN A 133 -15.17 -16.12 16.62
CA ASN A 133 -14.63 -15.11 17.54
C ASN A 133 -13.15 -15.36 17.84
N THR A 134 -12.75 -16.62 18.04
CA THR A 134 -11.35 -16.98 18.23
C THR A 134 -10.54 -16.60 16.98
N PHE A 135 -11.06 -16.94 15.80
CA PHE A 135 -10.45 -16.61 14.53
C PHE A 135 -10.26 -15.10 14.35
N ILE A 136 -11.34 -14.31 14.43
CA ILE A 136 -11.26 -12.85 14.28
C ILE A 136 -10.32 -12.23 15.34
N ASN A 137 -10.27 -12.81 16.55
CA ASN A 137 -9.41 -12.28 17.59
C ASN A 137 -7.92 -12.54 17.39
N GLN A 138 -7.56 -13.59 16.64
CA GLN A 138 -6.16 -13.94 16.34
C GLN A 138 -5.63 -13.28 15.06
N LEU A 139 -6.51 -12.66 14.26
CA LEU A 139 -6.07 -11.90 13.09
C LEU A 139 -5.12 -10.79 13.51
N GLN A 140 -4.02 -10.67 12.76
CA GLN A 140 -2.97 -9.68 12.96
C GLN A 140 -3.13 -8.56 11.95
N ASP A 141 -2.52 -7.40 12.25
CA ASP A 141 -2.35 -6.36 11.24
C ASP A 141 -1.71 -6.98 10.00
N ASP A 142 -2.13 -6.50 8.83
CA ASP A 142 -1.48 -6.82 7.58
C ASP A 142 -0.12 -6.12 7.61
N VAL A 143 0.82 -6.74 8.31
CA VAL A 143 2.20 -6.37 8.24
C VAL A 143 2.62 -6.91 6.90
N ILE A 144 2.54 -6.03 5.89
CA ILE A 144 3.28 -6.27 4.67
C ILE A 144 4.72 -6.45 5.15
N GLN A 145 5.19 -7.69 5.21
CA GLN A 145 6.61 -8.00 5.34
C GLN A 145 7.22 -7.61 4.00
N THR A 146 7.26 -6.30 3.72
CA THR A 146 7.85 -5.81 2.49
C THR A 146 9.33 -6.06 2.60
N THR A 147 9.82 -7.02 1.83
CA THR A 147 11.24 -7.02 1.53
C THR A 147 11.61 -5.71 0.83
N ASN A 148 12.89 -5.35 0.80
CA ASN A 148 13.31 -4.17 0.04
C ASN A 148 12.93 -4.27 -1.45
N ASP A 149 12.88 -5.50 -2.00
CA ASP A 149 12.48 -5.76 -3.38
C ASP A 149 10.98 -5.47 -3.59
N ASP A 150 10.12 -5.82 -2.63
CA ASP A 150 8.69 -5.51 -2.69
C ASP A 150 8.44 -4.00 -2.64
N LEU A 151 9.18 -3.26 -1.79
CA LEU A 151 9.09 -1.80 -1.75
C LEU A 151 9.56 -1.17 -3.07
N LEU A 152 10.63 -1.69 -3.65
CA LEU A 152 11.16 -1.23 -4.92
C LEU A 152 10.13 -1.40 -6.04
N GLU A 153 9.53 -2.59 -6.16
CA GLU A 153 8.48 -2.85 -7.15
C GLU A 153 7.30 -1.89 -6.96
N LEU A 154 6.81 -1.75 -5.72
CA LEU A 154 5.69 -0.87 -5.40
C LEU A 154 5.94 0.57 -5.84
N PHE A 155 7.06 1.16 -5.40
CA PHE A 155 7.36 2.57 -5.63
C PHE A 155 7.98 2.89 -7.00
N SER A 156 8.30 1.87 -7.82
CA SER A 156 8.76 2.08 -9.20
C SER A 156 7.63 2.54 -10.15
N GLU A 157 6.39 2.09 -9.91
CA GLU A 157 5.21 2.43 -10.73
C GLU A 157 4.07 3.00 -9.85
N PRO A 158 4.25 4.18 -9.22
CA PRO A 158 3.34 4.68 -8.17
C PRO A 158 1.91 4.99 -8.64
N PHE A 159 1.68 5.13 -9.95
CA PHE A 159 0.35 5.29 -10.52
C PHE A 159 -0.39 3.95 -10.70
N LYS A 160 0.34 2.87 -10.95
CA LYS A 160 -0.22 1.53 -11.09
C LYS A 160 -0.48 0.89 -9.73
N ASN A 161 0.42 1.15 -8.77
CA ASN A 161 0.42 0.57 -7.44
C ASN A 161 -0.21 1.50 -6.38
N GLU A 162 -1.01 2.51 -6.79
CA GLU A 162 -1.52 3.55 -5.89
C GLU A 162 -2.26 2.98 -4.68
N THR A 163 -3.14 2.00 -4.89
CA THR A 163 -3.93 1.39 -3.81
C THR A 163 -3.04 0.67 -2.80
N GLN A 164 -2.06 -0.11 -3.28
CA GLN A 164 -1.13 -0.86 -2.44
C GLN A 164 -0.23 0.07 -1.63
N ILE A 165 0.31 1.12 -2.27
CA ILE A 165 1.14 2.12 -1.59
C ILE A 165 0.34 2.84 -0.50
N ILE A 166 -0.90 3.25 -0.79
CA ILE A 166 -1.77 3.88 0.21
C ILE A 166 -2.07 2.93 1.37
N SER A 167 -2.31 1.65 1.09
CA SER A 167 -2.54 0.64 2.13
C SER A 167 -1.30 0.47 3.03
N LEU A 168 -0.11 0.39 2.43
CA LEU A 168 1.17 0.31 3.14
C LEU A 168 1.38 1.54 4.05
N ILE A 169 1.18 2.75 3.53
CA ILE A 169 1.36 3.97 4.34
C ILE A 169 0.34 4.03 5.48
N ASN A 170 -0.90 3.56 5.26
CA ASN A 170 -1.94 3.54 6.28
C ASN A 170 -1.77 2.44 7.34
N SER A 171 -1.00 1.39 7.07
CA SER A 171 -0.69 0.34 8.06
C SER A 171 0.25 0.83 9.18
N GLY A 172 0.83 2.03 9.03
CA GLY A 172 1.81 2.56 9.96
C GLY A 172 3.26 2.24 9.58
N TRP A 173 3.49 1.79 8.34
CA TRP A 173 4.84 1.68 7.78
C TRP A 173 5.62 2.99 7.94
N ASP A 174 6.91 2.87 8.31
CA ASP A 174 7.79 4.04 8.42
C ASP A 174 8.09 4.61 7.04
N VAL A 175 7.47 5.76 6.74
CA VAL A 175 7.58 6.47 5.46
C VAL A 175 8.98 7.03 5.17
N ASN A 176 9.89 6.96 6.14
CA ASN A 176 11.29 7.33 5.99
C ASN A 176 12.21 6.12 5.78
N THR A 177 11.65 4.92 5.67
CA THR A 177 12.41 3.72 5.30
C THR A 177 13.08 3.92 3.94
N LEU A 178 14.35 3.54 3.85
CA LEU A 178 15.10 3.54 2.60
C LEU A 178 14.70 2.33 1.73
N ILE A 179 14.17 2.63 0.56
CA ILE A 179 13.81 1.68 -0.49
C ILE A 179 15.07 1.36 -1.29
N ASP A 180 15.42 0.07 -1.36
CA ASP A 180 16.65 -0.43 -1.98
C ASP A 180 17.93 0.15 -1.32
N GLY A 181 17.82 0.59 -0.06
CA GLY A 181 18.93 1.20 0.68
C GLY A 181 19.35 2.61 0.21
N GLU A 182 18.71 3.18 -0.81
CA GLU A 182 19.11 4.47 -1.40
C GLU A 182 18.11 5.60 -1.17
N TYR A 183 16.82 5.36 -1.44
CA TYR A 183 15.82 6.43 -1.51
C TYR A 183 14.62 6.19 -0.60
N THR A 184 14.14 7.22 0.08
CA THR A 184 12.83 7.21 0.74
C THR A 184 11.67 7.12 -0.27
N ALA A 185 10.47 6.82 0.21
CA ALA A 185 9.25 6.85 -0.60
C ALA A 185 9.05 8.18 -1.35
N MET A 186 9.26 9.32 -0.66
CA MET A 186 9.10 10.64 -1.26
C MET A 186 10.15 10.89 -2.36
N GLN A 187 11.41 10.49 -2.13
CA GLN A 187 12.47 10.62 -3.15
C GLN A 187 12.17 9.75 -4.38
N ARG A 188 11.67 8.53 -4.21
CA ARG A 188 11.22 7.68 -5.34
C ARG A 188 10.06 8.29 -6.11
N LEU A 189 9.09 8.86 -5.39
CA LEU A 189 7.85 9.41 -5.97
C LEU A 189 8.08 10.58 -6.93
N VAL A 190 9.21 11.28 -6.79
CA VAL A 190 9.57 12.43 -7.60
C VAL A 190 10.52 12.11 -8.75
N LEU A 191 10.99 10.86 -8.85
CA LEU A 191 11.75 10.38 -10.00
C LEU A 191 10.87 10.39 -11.26
N GLY A 192 11.40 10.86 -12.38
CA GLY A 192 10.66 10.98 -13.64
C GLY A 192 9.84 12.27 -13.78
N GLU A 193 8.94 12.31 -14.76
CA GLU A 193 8.26 13.57 -15.17
C GLU A 193 6.95 13.87 -14.41
N LYS A 194 6.41 12.90 -13.68
CA LYS A 194 5.10 12.99 -13.02
C LYS A 194 5.27 12.77 -11.51
N ILE A 195 4.36 13.34 -10.74
CA ILE A 195 4.24 13.11 -9.29
C ILE A 195 2.81 12.66 -8.99
N ASN A 196 2.66 11.59 -8.22
CA ASN A 196 1.35 11.19 -7.70
C ASN A 196 1.05 12.01 -6.45
N ILE A 197 0.27 13.09 -6.61
CA ILE A 197 -0.05 14.05 -5.54
C ILE A 197 -0.77 13.38 -4.36
N LYS A 198 -1.61 12.38 -4.61
CA LYS A 198 -2.37 11.72 -3.55
C LYS A 198 -1.47 10.92 -2.62
N ILE A 199 -0.48 10.22 -3.18
CA ILE A 199 0.55 9.53 -2.40
C ILE A 199 1.44 10.57 -1.68
N ALA A 200 1.83 11.65 -2.37
CA ALA A 200 2.67 12.68 -1.80
C ALA A 200 2.02 13.37 -0.59
N ASP A 201 0.74 13.73 -0.69
CA ASP A 201 -0.05 14.34 0.40
C ASP A 201 -0.07 13.40 1.62
N LEU A 202 -0.30 12.09 1.39
CA LEU A 202 -0.34 11.10 2.45
C LEU A 202 1.03 10.89 3.11
N LEU A 203 2.12 10.84 2.34
CA LEU A 203 3.47 10.74 2.88
C LEU A 203 3.81 11.95 3.75
N ILE A 204 3.41 13.16 3.34
CA ILE A 204 3.58 14.39 4.12
C ILE A 204 2.76 14.33 5.41
N GLU A 205 1.50 13.88 5.35
CA GLU A 205 0.65 13.70 6.53
C GLU A 205 1.30 12.75 7.56
N LYS A 206 1.98 11.69 7.08
CA LYS A 206 2.71 10.73 7.92
C LYS A 206 4.11 11.20 8.35
N GLY A 207 4.51 12.42 8.01
CA GLY A 207 5.78 13.00 8.47
C GLY A 207 7.01 12.51 7.71
N THR A 208 6.90 12.32 6.39
CA THR A 208 8.06 12.03 5.53
C THR A 208 9.06 13.19 5.56
N ASN A 209 10.35 12.85 5.47
CA ASN A 209 11.43 13.80 5.29
C ASN A 209 11.46 14.25 3.82
N LEU A 210 11.40 15.57 3.59
CA LEU A 210 11.51 16.16 2.26
C LEU A 210 12.95 16.40 1.81
N SER A 211 13.94 16.21 2.70
CA SER A 211 15.35 16.35 2.35
C SER A 211 15.76 15.35 1.27
N GLY A 212 16.57 15.82 0.32
CA GLY A 212 17.00 15.10 -0.87
C GLY A 212 15.89 14.90 -1.90
N ALA A 213 14.61 15.01 -1.56
CA ALA A 213 13.53 14.90 -2.56
C ALA A 213 13.56 16.08 -3.54
N LEU A 214 13.92 17.28 -3.09
CA LEU A 214 14.04 18.44 -3.98
C LEU A 214 15.22 18.30 -4.93
N GLU A 215 16.34 17.74 -4.46
CA GLU A 215 17.48 17.37 -5.31
C GLU A 215 17.06 16.40 -6.41
N GLN A 216 16.41 15.29 -6.05
CA GLN A 216 15.95 14.30 -7.03
C GLN A 216 14.97 14.90 -8.04
N ALA A 217 13.98 15.68 -7.59
CA ALA A 217 13.06 16.37 -8.49
C ALA A 217 13.77 17.34 -9.45
N THR A 218 14.85 17.98 -8.99
CA THR A 218 15.69 18.91 -9.74
C THR A 218 16.52 18.19 -10.81
N VAL A 219 17.19 17.10 -10.45
CA VAL A 219 17.98 16.25 -11.37
C VAL A 219 17.09 15.66 -12.48
N TRP A 220 15.88 15.23 -12.12
CA TRP A 220 14.92 14.64 -13.06
C TRP A 220 14.07 15.65 -13.85
N ASN A 221 14.32 16.96 -13.69
CA ASN A 221 13.54 18.02 -14.35
C ASN A 221 12.03 17.98 -14.04
N ASN A 222 11.65 17.44 -12.89
CA ASN A 222 10.25 17.29 -12.50
C ASN A 222 9.70 18.62 -11.95
N MET A 223 9.43 19.57 -12.86
CA MET A 223 8.97 20.92 -12.51
C MET A 223 7.73 20.94 -11.61
N LYS A 224 6.85 19.93 -11.75
CA LYS A 224 5.66 19.78 -10.91
C LYS A 224 6.04 19.36 -9.49
N ALA A 225 6.91 18.37 -9.34
CA ALA A 225 7.42 17.96 -8.04
C ALA A 225 8.21 19.08 -7.35
N ILE A 226 9.07 19.82 -8.07
CA ILE A 226 9.82 20.96 -7.50
C ILE A 226 8.87 21.98 -6.87
N ASN A 227 7.86 22.44 -7.62
CA ASN A 227 6.86 23.38 -7.10
C ASN A 227 6.08 22.81 -5.91
N TYR A 228 5.69 21.54 -6.01
CA TYR A 228 4.91 20.88 -4.98
C TYR A 228 5.70 20.72 -3.67
N LEU A 229 6.94 20.23 -3.74
CA LEU A 229 7.82 20.03 -2.58
C LEU A 229 8.11 21.35 -1.86
N ILE A 230 8.48 22.40 -2.60
CA ILE A 230 8.78 23.72 -2.00
C ILE A 230 7.52 24.29 -1.31
N LYS A 231 6.35 24.18 -1.96
CA LYS A 231 5.07 24.61 -1.36
C LYS A 231 4.77 23.89 -0.03
N HIS A 232 5.27 22.67 0.15
CA HIS A 232 5.09 21.87 1.37
C HIS A 232 6.29 21.93 2.32
N GLY A 233 7.19 22.90 2.14
CA GLY A 233 8.24 23.20 3.11
C GLY A 233 9.60 22.58 2.82
N ALA A 234 9.83 22.00 1.63
CA ALA A 234 11.18 21.63 1.22
C ALA A 234 12.09 22.87 1.14
N ASN A 235 13.33 22.73 1.60
CA ASN A 235 14.29 23.83 1.62
C ASN A 235 14.78 24.12 0.19
N VAL A 236 14.36 25.24 -0.40
CA VAL A 236 14.83 25.68 -1.73
C VAL A 236 16.35 25.88 -1.82
N ASN A 237 17.00 26.09 -0.67
CA ASN A 237 18.45 26.25 -0.52
C ASN A 237 19.13 24.96 -0.04
N GLU A 238 18.52 23.81 -0.27
CA GLU A 238 19.16 22.52 -0.03
C GLU A 238 20.45 22.39 -0.86
N THR A 239 21.37 21.60 -0.35
CA THR A 239 22.62 21.23 -1.00
C THR A 239 22.58 19.75 -1.38
N ASN A 240 23.24 19.39 -2.46
CA ASN A 240 23.50 17.98 -2.77
C ASN A 240 24.50 17.36 -1.77
N GLU A 241 24.83 16.09 -1.96
CA GLU A 241 25.77 15.33 -1.11
C GLU A 241 27.19 15.95 -1.05
N GLU A 242 27.59 16.74 -2.05
CA GLU A 242 28.86 17.48 -2.11
C GLU A 242 28.73 18.90 -1.51
N ASN A 243 27.72 19.15 -0.67
CA ASN A 243 27.39 20.47 -0.11
C ASN A 243 27.25 21.59 -1.15
N THR A 244 26.97 21.27 -2.41
CA THR A 244 26.75 22.26 -3.47
C THR A 244 25.28 22.67 -3.46
N PRO A 245 24.95 23.98 -3.33
CA PRO A 245 23.57 24.45 -3.45
C PRO A 245 22.92 24.02 -4.77
N LEU A 246 21.68 23.55 -4.75
CA LEU A 246 20.97 23.06 -5.95
C LEU A 246 20.96 24.09 -7.10
N LEU A 247 20.88 25.39 -6.77
CA LEU A 247 20.98 26.46 -7.77
C LEU A 247 22.32 26.42 -8.52
N ILE A 248 23.43 26.20 -7.82
CA ILE A 248 24.77 26.10 -8.42
C ILE A 248 24.88 24.85 -9.28
N GLU A 249 24.37 23.71 -8.79
CA GLU A 249 24.33 22.47 -9.55
C GLU A 249 23.62 22.66 -10.90
N MET A 250 22.44 23.30 -10.88
CA MET A 250 21.69 23.57 -12.10
C MET A 250 22.39 24.56 -13.04
N VAL A 251 23.16 25.51 -12.51
CA VAL A 251 24.03 26.38 -13.32
C VAL A 251 25.17 25.59 -13.96
N LYS A 252 25.78 24.64 -13.22
CA LYS A 252 26.81 23.73 -13.72
C LYS A 252 26.27 22.82 -14.84
N SER A 253 24.98 22.47 -14.84
CA SER A 253 24.33 21.71 -15.91
C SER A 253 23.67 22.56 -17.01
N ILE A 254 23.62 23.90 -16.85
CA ILE A 254 22.97 24.86 -17.77
C ILE A 254 21.45 24.62 -17.89
N ASN A 255 20.83 24.15 -16.81
CA ASN A 255 19.41 23.85 -16.76
C ASN A 255 18.56 25.12 -16.51
N ILE A 256 18.43 25.96 -17.54
CA ILE A 256 17.77 27.27 -17.45
C ILE A 256 16.33 27.20 -16.89
N PRO A 257 15.46 26.25 -17.30
CA PRO A 257 14.11 26.16 -16.74
C PRO A 257 14.10 25.93 -15.22
N VAL A 258 14.93 25.01 -14.72
CA VAL A 258 14.99 24.73 -13.28
C VAL A 258 15.67 25.87 -12.52
N ILE A 259 16.73 26.48 -13.08
CA ILE A 259 17.36 27.69 -12.50
C ILE A 259 16.31 28.79 -12.30
N GLN A 260 15.51 29.07 -13.33
CA GLN A 260 14.48 30.08 -13.25
C GLN A 260 13.47 29.75 -12.15
N LEU A 261 12.99 28.50 -12.10
CA LEU A 261 12.04 28.07 -11.09
C LEU A 261 12.61 28.17 -9.66
N LEU A 262 13.83 27.69 -9.41
CA LEU A 262 14.45 27.78 -8.08
C LEU A 262 14.59 29.25 -7.64
N LEU A 263 14.98 30.15 -8.54
CA LEU A 263 15.06 31.59 -8.26
C LEU A 263 13.67 32.21 -7.98
N GLU A 264 12.65 31.85 -8.76
CA GLU A 264 11.27 32.27 -8.51
C GLU A 264 10.75 31.81 -7.14
N GLN A 265 11.24 30.66 -6.68
CA GLN A 265 10.92 30.08 -5.37
C GLN A 265 11.84 30.57 -4.23
N GLY A 266 12.71 31.55 -4.48
CA GLY A 266 13.52 32.19 -3.45
C GLY A 266 14.87 31.53 -3.15
N ALA A 267 15.44 30.78 -4.10
CA ALA A 267 16.81 30.30 -4.00
C ALA A 267 17.81 31.46 -3.81
N ASP A 268 18.76 31.27 -2.90
CA ASP A 268 19.80 32.23 -2.61
C ASP A 268 20.83 32.27 -3.74
N LYS A 269 20.77 33.34 -4.54
CA LYS A 269 21.69 33.57 -5.65
C LYS A 269 23.13 33.90 -5.22
N GLU A 270 23.34 34.24 -3.96
CA GLU A 270 24.66 34.58 -3.39
C GLU A 270 25.29 33.40 -2.61
N ALA A 271 24.57 32.28 -2.46
CA ALA A 271 25.12 31.06 -1.89
C ALA A 271 26.38 30.60 -2.66
N THR A 272 27.29 29.95 -1.94
CA THR A 272 28.56 29.46 -2.47
C THR A 272 28.66 27.95 -2.33
N ASP A 273 29.30 27.30 -3.29
CA ASP A 273 29.75 25.91 -3.12
C ASP A 273 31.01 25.82 -2.23
N GLU A 274 31.55 24.61 -2.05
CA GLU A 274 32.71 24.35 -1.20
C GLU A 274 33.98 25.14 -1.61
N ASP A 275 34.08 25.53 -2.88
CA ASP A 275 35.18 26.35 -3.41
C ASP A 275 34.96 27.87 -3.18
N GLY A 276 33.89 28.24 -2.48
CA GLY A 276 33.49 29.63 -2.28
C GLY A 276 32.95 30.30 -3.55
N GLN A 277 32.53 29.53 -4.55
CA GLN A 277 32.09 30.06 -5.84
C GLN A 277 30.57 30.17 -5.91
N THR A 278 30.08 31.31 -6.42
CA THR A 278 28.63 31.55 -6.59
C THR A 278 28.10 31.00 -7.91
N ALA A 279 26.77 30.93 -8.02
CA ALA A 279 26.08 30.66 -9.29
C ALA A 279 26.56 31.59 -10.43
N LYS A 280 26.80 32.87 -10.12
CA LYS A 280 27.29 33.85 -11.10
C LYS A 280 28.71 33.55 -11.58
N TYR A 281 29.57 33.03 -10.72
CA TYR A 281 30.91 32.57 -11.11
C TYR A 281 30.81 31.44 -12.14
N TRP A 282 30.06 30.37 -11.81
CA TRP A 282 29.91 29.21 -12.69
C TRP A 282 29.27 29.57 -14.03
N ALA A 283 28.27 30.46 -14.06
CA ALA A 283 27.69 30.96 -15.30
C ALA A 283 28.75 31.63 -16.21
N LYS A 284 29.70 32.41 -15.65
CA LYS A 284 30.81 32.99 -16.42
C LYS A 284 31.78 31.92 -16.91
N VAL A 285 32.06 30.90 -16.11
CA VAL A 285 32.90 29.76 -16.52
C VAL A 285 32.28 29.04 -17.71
N LYS A 286 30.97 28.73 -17.66
CA LYS A 286 30.26 28.09 -18.79
C LYS A 286 30.30 28.93 -20.07
N ILE A 287 30.15 30.25 -19.97
CA ILE A 287 30.30 31.14 -21.14
C ILE A 287 31.72 31.04 -21.74
N LYS A 288 32.76 31.02 -20.90
CA LYS A 288 34.17 30.85 -21.36
C LYS A 288 34.42 29.49 -22.00
N GLN A 289 33.74 28.45 -21.52
CA GLN A 289 33.76 27.11 -22.10
C GLN A 289 32.98 27.00 -23.43
N GLY A 290 32.30 28.07 -23.86
CA GLY A 290 31.61 28.13 -25.15
C GLY A 290 30.09 27.98 -25.08
N TYR A 291 29.51 27.74 -23.90
CA TYR A 291 28.06 27.62 -23.70
C TYR A 291 27.39 28.99 -23.73
N LYS A 292 26.97 29.43 -24.92
CA LYS A 292 26.43 30.77 -25.13
C LYS A 292 25.09 30.98 -24.40
N GLU A 293 24.29 29.93 -24.18
CA GLU A 293 23.02 30.04 -23.45
C GLU A 293 23.21 30.46 -21.99
N ALA A 294 24.37 30.20 -21.38
CA ALA A 294 24.66 30.61 -20.01
C ALA A 294 24.63 32.14 -19.79
N LYS A 295 24.62 32.95 -20.87
CA LYS A 295 24.33 34.39 -20.78
C LYS A 295 22.91 34.69 -20.25
N LYS A 296 21.95 33.80 -20.51
CA LYS A 296 20.58 33.90 -19.95
C LYS A 296 20.61 33.71 -18.43
N ILE A 297 21.40 32.76 -17.95
CA ILE A 297 21.61 32.52 -16.51
C ILE A 297 22.14 33.79 -15.83
N LEU A 298 23.13 34.47 -16.40
CA LEU A 298 23.62 35.76 -15.86
C LEU A 298 22.56 36.85 -15.80
N THR A 299 21.49 36.76 -16.61
CA THR A 299 20.38 37.71 -16.57
C THR A 299 19.41 37.35 -15.45
N LEU A 300 19.17 36.06 -15.20
CA LEU A 300 18.36 35.57 -14.08
C LEU A 300 19.00 35.87 -12.72
N LEU A 301 20.35 35.87 -12.65
CA LEU A 301 21.11 36.13 -11.43
C LEU A 301 21.36 37.62 -11.13
N LYS A 302 20.73 38.56 -11.85
CA LYS A 302 20.85 40.00 -11.58
C LYS A 302 20.07 40.38 -10.33
#